data_AF-A0A8R1TVU6-F1
#
_entry.id   AF-A0A8R1TVU6-F1
#
_cell.length_a   1.000
_cell.length_b   1.000
_cell.length_c   1.000
_cell.angle_alpha   90.00
_cell.angle_beta   90.00
_cell.angle_gamma   90.00
#
_symmetry.space_group_name_H-M   'P 1'
#
loop_
_entity.id
_entity.type
_entity.pdbx_description
1 polymer ?
#
loop_
_entity_poly.entity_id
_entity_poly.type
_entity_poly.pdbx_seq_one_letter_code
_entity_poly.pdbx_strand_id
1 'polypeptide(L)'
;MDDILNSHIIDGFFFFVSFQGYLSEVGASLIDQKLKLNIVPQTNVVALAAPTFNYGRIDRAKARTKQRIRTRYPEIGKRFHRIGLPPKVGSFQLFVNGYQDASYWLRQWELRPESSPSLATMKRFQHLFERMVVLDYIIRNTDRGNDNWLIKYESTTALVAVPQDPTPVLIDETGANENTEIAVHNNINNNTVDGNEVREPFVMDLLDCDVVNIGNGDQMDEPKIEIAAIDNGLAFPIKHPDEWRTYPYRWAWLPMAKNPFSEEIVDLVLPQLDNIDFVRELCNDLKKLFQKDPGFDKKMFELQLSVLRGQIFNLREALRLRKSPQQLVQMQPQLIVEVKPKKKRRLRMSSTISHERPSLSTDTGAESFTDYPSSSSISMSQTQLRYAKAKTWPEVYQQKVQTRSAFFTWW
;
A
#
# COMPACT_ATOMS: atom_id res chain seq x y z
N MET A 1 26.05 22.95 13.92
CA MET A 1 25.47 22.91 12.55
C MET A 1 24.65 21.64 12.32
N ASP A 2 24.77 20.61 13.16
CA ASP A 2 24.00 19.36 13.03
C ASP A 2 22.56 19.44 13.58
N ASP A 3 22.21 20.45 14.38
CA ASP A 3 20.86 20.58 14.96
C ASP A 3 19.81 21.11 13.98
N ILE A 4 20.21 21.76 12.88
CA ILE A 4 19.30 22.36 11.89
C ILE A 4 18.81 21.32 10.87
N LEU A 5 19.56 20.24 10.67
CA LEU A 5 19.15 19.14 9.78
C LEU A 5 18.12 18.20 10.43
N ASN A 6 18.16 18.06 11.76
CA ASN A 6 17.17 17.24 12.47
C ASN A 6 15.82 17.95 12.61
N SER A 7 15.77 19.28 12.76
CA SER A 7 14.49 20.00 12.89
C SER A 7 13.65 19.93 11.60
N HIS A 8 14.29 20.06 10.43
CA HIS A 8 13.58 19.98 9.14
C HIS A 8 13.07 18.57 8.79
N ILE A 9 13.72 17.51 9.32
CA ILE A 9 13.25 16.12 9.15
C ILE A 9 12.06 15.84 10.10
N ILE A 10 12.00 16.49 11.26
CA ILE A 10 10.96 16.25 12.27
C ILE A 10 9.65 16.97 11.92
N ASP A 11 9.70 18.17 11.34
CA ASP A 11 8.48 18.92 11.00
C ASP A 11 7.71 18.33 9.80
N GLY A 12 8.40 17.61 8.89
CA GLY A 12 7.78 17.01 7.70
C GLY A 12 6.97 15.73 7.97
N PHE A 13 7.11 15.09 9.13
CA PHE A 13 6.49 13.78 9.40
C PHE A 13 5.33 13.81 10.40
N PHE A 14 4.82 14.98 10.77
CA PHE A 14 3.81 15.14 11.82
C PHE A 14 2.45 14.45 11.52
N PHE A 15 2.27 13.97 10.29
CA PHE A 15 1.08 13.28 9.81
C PHE A 15 1.19 11.76 9.87
N PHE A 16 2.34 11.20 10.25
CA PHE A 16 2.54 9.76 10.38
C PHE A 16 2.71 9.33 11.82
N VAL A 17 2.33 8.08 12.13
CA VAL A 17 2.76 7.43 13.36
C VAL A 17 4.21 6.98 13.15
N SER A 18 5.14 7.52 13.94
CA SER A 18 6.56 7.19 13.83
C SER A 18 6.80 5.67 13.91
N PHE A 19 7.76 5.17 13.13
CA PHE A 19 8.23 3.77 13.12
C PHE A 19 7.28 2.70 12.54
N GLN A 20 6.15 3.08 11.92
CA GLN A 20 5.20 2.13 11.33
C GLN A 20 5.33 1.94 9.80
N GLY A 21 6.40 2.43 9.16
CA GLY A 21 6.55 2.35 7.70
C GLY A 21 6.47 0.91 7.15
N TYR A 22 7.01 -0.07 7.88
CA TYR A 22 6.89 -1.48 7.48
C TYR A 22 5.44 -2.02 7.52
N LEU A 23 4.59 -1.47 8.38
CA LEU A 23 3.16 -1.81 8.40
C LEU A 23 2.41 -1.10 7.27
N SER A 24 2.85 0.09 6.89
CA SER A 24 2.33 0.80 5.70
C SER A 24 2.54 -0.04 4.44
N GLU A 25 3.75 -0.57 4.25
CA GLU A 25 4.07 -1.48 3.14
C GLU A 25 3.16 -2.71 3.08
N VAL A 26 3.00 -3.39 4.22
CA VAL A 26 2.15 -4.60 4.31
C VAL A 26 0.67 -4.23 4.18
N GLY A 27 0.28 -3.05 4.69
CA GLY A 27 -1.09 -2.53 4.58
C GLY A 27 -1.47 -2.22 3.14
N ALA A 28 -0.55 -1.70 2.33
CA ALA A 28 -0.74 -1.48 0.90
C ALA A 28 -0.95 -2.82 0.17
N SER A 29 -0.11 -3.83 0.44
CA SER A 29 -0.30 -5.18 -0.13
C SER A 29 -1.61 -5.83 0.31
N LEU A 30 -2.07 -5.60 1.55
CA LEU A 30 -3.36 -6.08 2.04
C LEU A 30 -4.54 -5.46 1.27
N ILE A 31 -4.52 -4.15 1.04
CA ILE A 31 -5.57 -3.45 0.26
C ILE A 31 -5.57 -3.92 -1.19
N ASP A 32 -4.38 -4.01 -1.80
CA ASP A 32 -4.20 -4.52 -3.16
C ASP A 32 -4.86 -5.89 -3.34
N GLN A 33 -4.58 -6.83 -2.43
CA GLN A 33 -5.15 -8.18 -2.44
C GLN A 33 -6.67 -8.17 -2.22
N LYS A 34 -7.18 -7.39 -1.25
CA LYS A 34 -8.63 -7.35 -0.96
C LYS A 34 -9.41 -6.75 -2.12
N LEU A 35 -8.86 -5.75 -2.83
CA LEU A 35 -9.49 -5.13 -4.00
C LEU A 35 -9.17 -5.83 -5.32
N LYS A 36 -8.28 -6.83 -5.32
CA LYS A 36 -7.81 -7.56 -6.50
C LYS A 36 -7.14 -6.66 -7.55
N LEU A 37 -6.35 -5.70 -7.08
CA LEU A 37 -5.62 -4.77 -7.95
C LEU A 37 -4.39 -5.46 -8.57
N ASN A 38 -3.71 -6.32 -7.81
CA ASN A 38 -2.58 -7.15 -8.25
C ASN A 38 -1.42 -6.34 -8.85
N ILE A 39 -1.11 -5.19 -8.24
CA ILE A 39 -0.01 -4.30 -8.64
C ILE A 39 1.06 -4.18 -7.56
N VAL A 40 0.75 -4.47 -6.29
CA VAL A 40 1.75 -4.47 -5.21
C VAL A 40 2.38 -5.86 -5.14
N PRO A 41 3.70 -6.00 -5.32
CA PRO A 41 4.36 -7.28 -5.08
C PRO A 41 4.10 -7.74 -3.64
N GLN A 42 3.75 -9.02 -3.46
CA GLN A 42 3.29 -9.54 -2.17
C GLN A 42 4.25 -9.13 -1.05
N THR A 43 3.72 -8.41 -0.06
CA THR A 43 4.51 -7.84 1.03
C THR A 43 3.96 -8.28 2.37
N ASN A 44 4.80 -8.87 3.23
CA ASN A 44 4.40 -9.40 4.53
C ASN A 44 5.32 -8.95 5.66
N VAL A 45 4.80 -9.01 6.90
CA VAL A 45 5.63 -8.82 8.10
C VAL A 45 6.44 -10.08 8.35
N VAL A 46 7.76 -9.96 8.37
CA VAL A 46 8.69 -11.05 8.68
C VAL A 46 9.67 -10.63 9.77
N ALA A 47 10.34 -11.61 10.38
CA ALA A 47 11.42 -11.38 11.33
C ALA A 47 12.69 -12.08 10.84
N LEU A 48 13.70 -11.31 10.41
CA LEU A 48 14.93 -11.84 9.81
C LEU A 48 16.17 -11.39 10.61
N ALA A 49 17.22 -12.22 10.62
CA ALA A 49 18.51 -11.88 11.21
C ALA A 49 19.63 -12.14 10.20
N ALA A 50 20.35 -11.09 9.79
CA ALA A 50 21.52 -11.20 8.92
C ALA A 50 22.70 -10.35 9.44
N PRO A 51 23.96 -10.79 9.35
CA PRO A 51 25.13 -10.02 9.80
C PRO A 51 25.27 -8.63 9.17
N THR A 52 24.76 -8.49 7.94
CA THR A 52 24.73 -7.27 7.12
C THR A 52 23.73 -6.23 7.63
N PHE A 53 22.73 -6.62 8.42
CA PHE A 53 21.79 -5.64 9.01
C PHE A 53 22.50 -4.77 10.06
N ASN A 54 22.00 -3.54 10.24
CA ASN A 54 22.57 -2.60 11.19
C ASN A 54 22.19 -2.92 12.65
N TYR A 55 23.02 -3.67 13.37
CA TYR A 55 22.86 -3.93 14.82
C TYR A 55 23.74 -3.04 15.68
N GLY A 56 23.24 -2.69 16.87
CA GLY A 56 24.01 -1.97 17.88
C GLY A 56 25.24 -2.76 18.35
N ARG A 57 26.23 -2.04 18.91
CA ARG A 57 27.49 -2.63 19.40
C ARG A 57 27.25 -3.75 20.42
N ILE A 58 26.27 -3.57 21.31
CA ILE A 58 25.90 -4.53 22.36
C ILE A 58 25.35 -5.83 21.76
N ASP A 59 24.44 -5.76 20.78
CA ASP A 59 23.88 -6.95 20.14
C ASP A 59 24.94 -7.76 19.40
N ARG A 60 25.84 -7.07 18.68
CA ARG A 60 26.98 -7.72 18.02
C ARG A 60 27.92 -8.38 19.03
N ALA A 61 28.24 -7.69 20.13
CA ALA A 61 29.09 -8.25 21.19
C ALA A 61 28.44 -9.48 21.84
N LYS A 62 27.16 -9.40 22.19
CA LYS A 62 26.39 -10.50 22.77
C LYS A 62 26.33 -11.71 21.83
N ALA A 63 26.09 -11.50 20.54
CA ALA A 63 26.08 -12.56 19.53
C ALA A 63 27.45 -13.24 19.42
N ARG A 64 28.55 -12.47 19.38
CA ARG A 64 29.93 -12.99 19.36
C ARG A 64 30.26 -13.77 20.62
N THR A 65 29.93 -13.26 21.81
CA THR A 65 30.18 -13.92 23.09
C THR A 65 29.42 -15.25 23.19
N LYS A 66 28.13 -15.28 22.82
CA LYS A 66 27.36 -16.53 22.77
C LYS A 66 27.96 -17.54 21.81
N GLN A 67 28.42 -17.10 20.64
CA GLN A 67 29.08 -17.98 19.68
C GLN A 67 30.38 -18.56 20.25
N ARG A 68 31.21 -17.74 20.92
CA ARG A 68 32.44 -18.20 21.59
C ARG A 68 32.16 -19.21 22.69
N ILE A 69 31.18 -18.95 23.55
CA ILE A 69 30.80 -19.87 24.63
C ILE A 69 30.31 -21.19 24.05
N ARG A 70 29.52 -21.16 22.98
CA ARG A 70 29.05 -22.39 22.31
C ARG A 70 30.21 -23.21 21.75
N THR A 71 31.18 -22.56 21.10
CA THR A 71 32.35 -23.26 20.53
C THR A 71 33.28 -23.80 21.63
N ARG A 72 33.47 -23.07 22.74
CA ARG A 72 34.42 -23.44 23.81
C ARG A 72 33.83 -24.37 24.87
N TYR A 73 32.54 -24.22 25.17
CA TYR A 73 31.82 -24.98 26.19
C TYR A 73 30.47 -25.46 25.63
N PRO A 74 30.47 -26.55 24.82
CA PRO A 74 29.27 -27.02 24.14
C PRO A 74 28.09 -27.29 25.08
N GLU A 75 28.36 -27.84 26.27
CA GLU A 75 27.33 -28.12 27.29
C GLU A 75 26.62 -26.85 27.80
N ILE A 76 27.34 -25.73 27.93
CA ILE A 76 26.75 -24.44 28.28
C ILE A 76 26.02 -23.85 27.06
N GLY A 77 26.61 -24.00 25.87
CA GLY A 77 26.06 -23.49 24.62
C GLY A 77 24.69 -24.06 24.26
N LYS A 78 24.43 -25.33 24.58
CA LYS A 78 23.13 -26.00 24.38
C LYS A 78 21.98 -25.31 25.11
N ARG A 79 22.25 -24.58 26.21
CA ARG A 79 21.24 -23.82 26.97
C ARG A 79 20.82 -22.51 26.29
N PHE A 80 21.52 -22.07 25.24
CA PHE A 80 21.16 -20.85 24.53
C PHE A 80 20.00 -21.08 23.54
N HIS A 81 18.80 -20.63 23.90
CA HIS A 81 17.61 -20.66 23.03
C HIS A 81 17.78 -19.91 21.70
N ARG A 82 18.70 -18.93 21.64
CA ARG A 82 19.05 -18.21 20.42
C ARG A 82 20.53 -17.88 20.39
N ILE A 83 21.19 -18.36 19.35
CA ILE A 83 22.58 -18.07 18.98
C ILE A 83 22.55 -17.17 17.76
N GLY A 84 23.42 -16.15 17.74
CA GLY A 84 23.45 -15.15 16.67
C GLY A 84 22.75 -13.85 17.02
N LEU A 85 22.55 -13.03 16.00
CA LEU A 85 21.96 -11.69 16.11
C LEU A 85 20.44 -11.80 16.35
N PRO A 86 19.84 -10.86 17.09
CA PRO A 86 18.40 -10.84 17.28
C PRO A 86 17.69 -10.58 15.93
N PRO A 87 16.60 -11.27 15.59
CA PRO A 87 15.85 -10.97 14.38
C PRO A 87 15.18 -9.61 14.49
N LYS A 88 15.17 -8.88 13.38
CA LYS A 88 14.48 -7.61 13.22
C LYS A 88 13.16 -7.85 12.49
N VAL A 89 12.09 -7.30 13.03
CA VAL A 89 10.79 -7.25 12.38
C VAL A 89 10.82 -6.18 11.30
N GLY A 90 10.25 -6.47 10.13
CA GLY A 90 10.13 -5.52 9.02
C GLY A 90 9.22 -6.06 7.92
N SER A 91 9.04 -5.26 6.88
CA SER A 91 8.34 -5.64 5.66
C SER A 91 9.28 -6.46 4.78
N PHE A 92 8.74 -7.48 4.15
CA PHE A 92 9.42 -8.28 3.14
C PHE A 92 8.54 -8.34 1.91
N GLN A 93 8.96 -7.60 0.89
CA GLN A 93 8.31 -7.51 -0.41
C GLN A 93 9.00 -8.47 -1.39
N LEU A 94 8.22 -9.22 -2.16
CA LEU A 94 8.78 -10.04 -3.24
C LEU A 94 9.45 -9.16 -4.30
N PHE A 95 10.65 -9.54 -4.70
CA PHE A 95 11.37 -8.88 -5.78
C PHE A 95 10.74 -9.20 -7.14
N VAL A 96 10.58 -8.19 -7.99
CA VAL A 96 10.04 -8.33 -9.35
C VAL A 96 11.14 -8.14 -10.39
N ASN A 97 11.17 -9.01 -11.40
CA ASN A 97 12.23 -9.03 -12.42
C ASN A 97 11.77 -8.40 -13.73
N GLY A 98 12.68 -7.70 -14.42
CA GLY A 98 12.42 -7.11 -15.74
C GLY A 98 11.60 -5.81 -15.71
N TYR A 99 11.45 -5.20 -14.55
CA TYR A 99 10.79 -3.91 -14.37
C TYR A 99 11.82 -2.78 -14.40
N GLN A 100 11.39 -1.60 -14.86
CA GLN A 100 12.16 -0.36 -14.83
C GLN A 100 11.26 0.78 -14.33
N ASP A 101 11.85 1.84 -13.76
CA ASP A 101 11.13 3.02 -13.29
C ASP A 101 10.13 3.54 -14.32
N ALA A 102 8.92 3.91 -13.89
CA ALA A 102 7.93 4.43 -14.81
C ALA A 102 8.40 5.72 -15.51
N SER A 103 9.15 6.56 -14.79
CA SER A 103 9.77 7.77 -15.34
C SER A 103 10.69 7.49 -16.54
N TYR A 104 11.36 6.33 -16.57
CA TYR A 104 12.18 5.91 -17.70
C TYR A 104 11.30 5.62 -18.92
N TRP A 105 10.30 4.75 -18.77
CA TRP A 105 9.44 4.32 -19.89
C TRP A 105 8.59 5.47 -20.45
N LEU A 106 7.97 6.27 -19.58
CA LEU A 106 7.18 7.43 -19.99
C LEU A 106 8.03 8.40 -20.82
N ARG A 107 9.28 8.66 -20.41
CA ARG A 107 10.22 9.48 -21.17
C ARG A 107 10.61 8.85 -22.51
N GLN A 108 10.83 7.52 -22.56
CA GLN A 108 11.15 6.84 -23.82
C GLN A 108 10.01 6.98 -24.83
N TRP A 109 8.76 6.80 -24.40
CA TRP A 109 7.60 6.92 -25.27
C TRP A 109 7.35 8.36 -25.75
N GLU A 110 7.67 9.37 -24.92
CA GLU A 110 7.63 10.78 -25.34
C GLU A 110 8.73 11.14 -26.35
N LEU A 111 9.97 10.65 -26.14
CA LEU A 111 11.10 10.95 -27.01
C LEU A 111 11.09 10.14 -28.32
N ARG A 112 10.54 8.93 -28.28
CA ARG A 112 10.52 7.96 -29.39
C ARG A 112 9.12 7.36 -29.53
N PRO A 113 8.18 8.10 -30.15
CA PRO A 113 6.82 7.63 -30.35
C PRO A 113 6.73 6.25 -31.03
N GLU A 114 7.68 5.91 -31.89
CA GLU A 114 7.81 4.61 -32.57
C GLU A 114 8.06 3.42 -31.63
N SER A 115 8.58 3.69 -30.43
CA SER A 115 8.79 2.67 -29.39
C SER A 115 7.59 2.51 -28.44
N SER A 116 6.57 3.36 -28.59
CA SER A 116 5.39 3.35 -27.75
C SER A 116 4.60 2.04 -27.92
N PRO A 117 3.92 1.56 -26.87
CA PRO A 117 3.10 0.38 -26.98
C PRO A 117 1.97 0.55 -27.99
N SER A 118 1.54 -0.58 -28.59
CA SER A 118 0.36 -0.58 -29.47
C SER A 118 -0.88 -0.04 -28.74
N LEU A 119 -1.90 0.39 -29.47
CA LEU A 119 -3.14 0.92 -28.87
C LEU A 119 -3.79 -0.06 -27.87
N ALA A 120 -3.80 -1.36 -28.20
CA ALA A 120 -4.31 -2.41 -27.32
C ALA A 120 -3.49 -2.51 -26.02
N THR A 121 -2.15 -2.48 -26.14
CA THR A 121 -1.23 -2.50 -24.99
C THR A 121 -1.34 -1.24 -24.14
N MET A 122 -1.51 -0.07 -24.76
CA MET A 122 -1.74 1.19 -24.05
C MET A 122 -3.06 1.20 -23.30
N LYS A 123 -4.11 0.58 -23.85
CA LYS A 123 -5.38 0.38 -23.12
C LYS A 123 -5.18 -0.49 -21.88
N ARG A 124 -4.42 -1.58 -21.98
CA ARG A 124 -4.04 -2.40 -20.81
C ARG A 124 -3.20 -1.62 -19.79
N PHE A 125 -2.26 -0.81 -20.25
CA PHE A 125 -1.48 0.08 -19.39
C PHE A 125 -2.37 1.08 -18.63
N GLN A 126 -3.35 1.69 -19.31
CA GLN A 126 -4.33 2.58 -18.67
C GLN A 126 -5.11 1.88 -17.56
N HIS A 127 -5.58 0.64 -17.76
CA HIS A 127 -6.26 -0.14 -16.72
C HIS A 127 -5.35 -0.39 -15.51
N LEU A 128 -4.08 -0.76 -15.72
CA LEU A 128 -3.11 -0.95 -14.65
C LEU A 128 -2.80 0.36 -13.90
N PHE A 129 -2.71 1.47 -14.63
CA PHE A 129 -2.51 2.79 -14.06
C PHE A 129 -3.68 3.18 -13.15
N GLU A 130 -4.93 2.95 -13.58
CA GLU A 130 -6.12 3.20 -12.76
C GLU A 130 -6.13 2.38 -11.48
N ARG A 131 -5.68 1.11 -11.52
CA ARG A 131 -5.52 0.28 -10.31
C ARG A 131 -4.52 0.91 -9.32
N MET A 132 -3.41 1.47 -9.82
CA MET A 132 -2.43 2.19 -9.00
C MET A 132 -3.02 3.46 -8.39
N VAL A 133 -3.77 4.24 -9.18
CA VAL A 133 -4.49 5.42 -8.70
C VAL A 133 -5.43 5.05 -7.56
N VAL A 134 -6.23 3.99 -7.71
CA VAL A 134 -7.15 3.50 -6.67
C VAL A 134 -6.39 3.17 -5.38
N LEU A 135 -5.30 2.41 -5.48
CA LEU A 135 -4.49 2.05 -4.31
C LEU A 135 -3.95 3.29 -3.60
N ASP A 136 -3.22 4.15 -4.30
CA ASP A 136 -2.57 5.34 -3.75
C ASP A 136 -3.57 6.32 -3.13
N TYR A 137 -4.75 6.44 -3.74
CA TYR A 137 -5.80 7.30 -3.23
C TYR A 137 -6.37 6.76 -1.91
N ILE A 138 -6.73 5.48 -1.84
CA ILE A 138 -7.29 4.86 -0.62
C ILE A 138 -6.31 4.92 0.54
N ILE A 139 -5.04 4.57 0.32
CA ILE A 139 -4.02 4.58 1.38
C ILE A 139 -3.52 6.00 1.69
N ARG A 140 -3.88 6.98 0.87
CA ARG A 140 -3.32 8.33 0.85
C ARG A 140 -1.79 8.27 0.89
N ASN A 141 -1.20 7.68 -0.16
CA ASN A 141 0.25 7.67 -0.32
C ASN A 141 0.77 9.12 -0.41
N THR A 142 1.80 9.45 0.37
CA THR A 142 2.38 10.80 0.39
C THR A 142 3.67 10.90 -0.42
N ASP A 143 4.21 9.77 -0.90
CA ASP A 143 5.51 9.70 -1.57
C ASP A 143 5.49 8.88 -2.86
N ARG A 144 4.39 8.93 -3.62
CA ARG A 144 4.37 8.33 -4.96
C ARG A 144 5.00 9.27 -5.99
N GLY A 145 6.32 9.16 -6.15
CA GLY A 145 7.04 9.65 -7.31
C GLY A 145 6.88 8.77 -8.55
N ASN A 146 7.32 9.22 -9.74
CA ASN A 146 7.31 8.40 -10.97
C ASN A 146 8.49 7.40 -11.05
N ASP A 147 9.34 7.42 -10.06
CA ASP A 147 10.41 6.49 -9.71
C ASP A 147 9.94 5.39 -8.74
N ASN A 148 8.89 5.65 -7.96
CA ASN A 148 8.36 4.71 -6.95
C ASN A 148 7.29 3.75 -7.50
N TRP A 149 7.11 3.68 -8.81
CA TRP A 149 6.33 2.62 -9.45
C TRP A 149 7.03 2.22 -10.73
N LEU A 150 6.98 0.93 -11.02
CA LEU A 150 7.75 0.32 -12.08
C LEU A 150 6.84 -0.15 -13.21
N ILE A 151 7.36 -0.13 -14.43
CA ILE A 151 6.73 -0.68 -15.62
C ILE A 151 7.62 -1.79 -16.16
N LYS A 152 7.01 -2.94 -16.42
CA LYS A 152 7.60 -4.01 -17.24
C LYS A 152 6.92 -3.96 -18.59
N TYR A 153 7.70 -3.75 -19.65
CA TYR A 153 7.20 -3.70 -21.02
C TYR A 153 8.13 -4.49 -21.94
N GLU A 154 7.60 -5.56 -22.54
CA GLU A 154 8.28 -6.42 -23.50
C GLU A 154 7.70 -6.14 -24.90
N SER A 155 8.45 -5.41 -25.74
CA SER A 155 8.04 -5.15 -27.13
C SER A 155 8.26 -6.42 -27.98
N THR A 156 7.21 -6.86 -28.67
CA THR A 156 7.21 -8.06 -29.53
C THR A 156 8.29 -8.01 -30.63
N THR A 157 8.78 -6.81 -30.98
CA THR A 157 9.87 -6.63 -31.96
C THR A 157 11.18 -7.33 -31.57
N ALA A 158 11.42 -7.59 -30.28
CA ALA A 158 12.65 -8.25 -29.83
C ALA A 158 12.71 -9.76 -30.17
N LEU A 159 11.59 -10.40 -30.53
CA LEU A 159 11.56 -11.85 -30.79
C LEU A 159 11.82 -12.24 -32.27
N VAL A 160 12.01 -11.27 -33.17
CA VAL A 160 12.12 -11.54 -34.64
C VAL A 160 13.55 -11.33 -35.18
N ALA A 161 14.50 -10.82 -34.38
CA ALA A 161 15.88 -10.62 -34.81
C ALA A 161 16.78 -11.84 -34.50
N VAL A 162 16.55 -12.97 -35.18
CA VAL A 162 17.57 -14.01 -35.34
C VAL A 162 18.08 -13.93 -36.78
N PRO A 163 19.27 -13.35 -37.04
CA PRO A 163 19.96 -13.57 -38.29
C PRO A 163 20.28 -15.06 -38.39
N GLN A 164 19.80 -15.74 -39.43
CA GLN A 164 20.25 -17.08 -39.75
C GLN A 164 21.75 -17.02 -40.06
N ASP A 165 22.56 -17.58 -39.17
CA ASP A 165 24.01 -17.69 -39.33
C ASP A 165 24.32 -18.63 -40.52
N PRO A 166 25.11 -18.21 -41.53
CA PRO A 166 25.61 -19.13 -42.52
C PRO A 166 26.74 -19.97 -41.89
N THR A 167 26.48 -21.28 -41.76
CA THR A 167 27.39 -22.43 -41.59
C THR A 167 28.89 -22.15 -41.38
N PRO A 168 29.51 -22.60 -40.27
CA PRO A 168 30.93 -22.40 -40.02
C PRO A 168 31.80 -23.37 -40.84
N VAL A 169 32.70 -22.83 -41.66
CA VAL A 169 33.80 -23.57 -42.27
C VAL A 169 34.97 -23.60 -41.29
N LEU A 170 35.37 -24.80 -40.88
CA LEU A 170 36.54 -25.09 -40.05
C LEU A 170 37.83 -24.78 -40.82
N ILE A 171 38.66 -23.89 -40.30
CA ILE A 171 40.10 -23.88 -40.58
C ILE A 171 40.83 -23.61 -39.26
N ASP A 172 41.53 -24.64 -38.79
CA ASP A 172 42.52 -24.63 -37.72
C ASP A 172 43.67 -23.67 -38.09
N GLU A 173 44.18 -22.91 -37.12
CA GLU A 173 45.62 -22.86 -36.80
C GLU A 173 45.91 -21.88 -35.63
N THR A 174 46.19 -22.49 -34.48
CA THR A 174 47.23 -22.19 -33.48
C THR A 174 47.94 -20.82 -33.49
N GLY A 175 47.99 -20.14 -32.33
CA GLY A 175 49.07 -19.18 -32.07
C GLY A 175 48.86 -18.16 -30.95
N ALA A 176 49.10 -18.58 -29.71
CA ALA A 176 49.75 -17.84 -28.61
C ALA A 176 49.60 -16.30 -28.44
N ASN A 177 49.03 -15.96 -27.27
CA ASN A 177 49.60 -15.12 -26.21
C ASN A 177 49.61 -13.57 -26.29
N GLU A 178 49.08 -13.02 -25.20
CA GLU A 178 49.62 -11.96 -24.33
C GLU A 178 48.98 -10.56 -24.30
N ASN A 179 48.92 -10.08 -23.05
CA ASN A 179 48.12 -9.01 -22.49
C ASN A 179 48.71 -7.62 -22.75
N THR A 180 47.88 -6.57 -22.86
CA THR A 180 48.18 -5.27 -22.22
C THR A 180 46.96 -4.34 -22.14
N GLU A 181 46.69 -3.84 -20.94
CA GLU A 181 45.78 -2.73 -20.61
C GLU A 181 46.42 -1.39 -20.99
N ILE A 182 45.64 -0.43 -21.53
CA ILE A 182 45.93 1.01 -21.41
C ILE A 182 44.61 1.80 -21.27
N ALA A 183 44.52 2.55 -20.16
CA ALA A 183 43.53 3.57 -19.88
C ALA A 183 43.94 4.93 -20.47
N VAL A 184 42.99 5.73 -20.98
CA VAL A 184 43.23 7.15 -21.31
C VAL A 184 42.08 8.04 -20.84
N HIS A 185 42.49 9.16 -20.26
CA HIS A 185 41.81 10.19 -19.48
C HIS A 185 40.74 11.04 -20.20
N ASN A 186 39.83 11.55 -19.38
CA ASN A 186 38.92 12.67 -19.62
C ASN A 186 39.65 13.99 -19.93
N ASN A 187 39.06 14.86 -20.76
CA ASN A 187 39.14 16.30 -20.50
C ASN A 187 37.93 17.10 -21.01
N ILE A 188 37.65 18.13 -20.23
CA ILE A 188 36.51 19.06 -20.18
C ILE A 188 36.57 20.07 -21.33
N ASN A 189 35.42 20.63 -21.76
CA ASN A 189 35.22 22.08 -21.91
C ASN A 189 33.75 22.46 -22.20
N ASN A 190 33.22 23.29 -21.29
CA ASN A 190 31.93 23.99 -21.38
C ASN A 190 31.99 25.10 -22.43
N ASN A 191 30.85 25.37 -23.09
CA ASN A 191 30.48 26.73 -23.47
C ASN A 191 28.95 26.89 -23.52
N THR A 192 28.53 27.93 -22.82
CA THR A 192 27.18 28.45 -22.57
C THR A 192 26.73 29.33 -23.73
N VAL A 193 25.48 29.23 -24.21
CA VAL A 193 24.69 30.37 -24.71
C VAL A 193 23.18 30.11 -24.49
N ASP A 194 22.53 31.12 -23.92
CA ASP A 194 21.10 31.34 -23.69
C ASP A 194 20.17 31.14 -24.89
N GLY A 195 18.89 30.84 -24.61
CA GLY A 195 17.81 31.02 -25.57
C GLY A 195 16.49 30.41 -25.12
N ASN A 196 15.64 31.22 -24.49
CA ASN A 196 14.24 30.94 -24.14
C ASN A 196 13.46 30.31 -25.31
N GLU A 197 12.88 29.13 -25.10
CA GLU A 197 11.69 28.69 -25.86
C GLU A 197 10.68 28.01 -24.93
N VAL A 198 9.52 28.65 -24.86
CA VAL A 198 8.30 28.20 -24.19
C VAL A 198 7.81 26.95 -24.92
N ARG A 199 7.94 25.77 -24.30
CA ARG A 199 7.33 24.53 -24.82
C ARG A 199 5.96 24.33 -24.19
N GLU A 200 4.92 24.53 -25.00
CA GLU A 200 3.56 24.09 -24.67
C GLU A 200 3.50 22.55 -24.52
N PRO A 201 2.72 22.01 -23.57
CA PRO A 201 2.61 20.57 -23.40
C PRO A 201 1.75 19.98 -24.52
N PHE A 202 2.38 19.22 -25.41
CA PHE A 202 1.73 18.48 -26.49
C PHE A 202 0.70 17.50 -25.90
N VAL A 203 -0.54 17.64 -26.34
CA VAL A 203 -1.70 16.83 -25.93
C VAL A 203 -1.58 15.47 -26.62
N MET A 204 -1.46 14.39 -25.85
CA MET A 204 -1.68 13.04 -26.38
C MET A 204 -3.19 12.88 -26.61
N ASP A 205 -3.68 13.41 -27.73
CA ASP A 205 -5.09 13.39 -28.08
C ASP A 205 -5.48 11.96 -28.47
N LEU A 206 -6.33 11.34 -27.66
CA LEU A 206 -6.76 9.95 -27.78
C LEU A 206 -8.22 9.97 -28.25
N LEU A 207 -8.46 10.30 -29.52
CA LEU A 207 -9.79 10.24 -30.13
C LEU A 207 -9.73 9.70 -31.56
N ASP A 208 -10.59 8.71 -31.80
CA ASP A 208 -11.12 8.20 -33.07
C ASP A 208 -10.15 7.57 -34.09
N CYS A 209 -10.03 6.25 -34.05
CA CYS A 209 -9.87 5.42 -35.24
C CYS A 209 -10.59 4.08 -35.06
N ASP A 210 -11.77 3.97 -35.66
CA ASP A 210 -12.45 2.71 -35.95
C ASP A 210 -11.59 1.91 -36.93
N VAL A 211 -10.95 0.81 -36.48
CA VAL A 211 -10.29 -0.14 -37.38
C VAL A 211 -10.88 -1.53 -37.21
N VAL A 212 -11.63 -1.86 -38.25
CA VAL A 212 -12.18 -3.12 -38.73
C VAL A 212 -11.44 -4.38 -38.27
N ASN A 213 -12.21 -5.28 -37.66
CA ASN A 213 -11.83 -6.64 -37.33
C ASN A 213 -11.64 -7.47 -38.61
N ILE A 214 -10.40 -7.85 -38.94
CA ILE A 214 -10.09 -8.83 -39.99
C ILE A 214 -9.27 -9.98 -39.39
N GLY A 215 -9.96 -11.09 -39.14
CA GLY A 215 -9.55 -12.43 -39.56
C GLY A 215 -8.30 -13.09 -38.95
N ASN A 216 -8.55 -14.09 -38.10
CA ASN A 216 -7.81 -15.36 -37.90
C ASN A 216 -6.34 -15.45 -38.36
N GLY A 217 -5.41 -15.55 -37.41
CA GLY A 217 -4.05 -16.04 -37.67
C GLY A 217 -3.11 -15.98 -36.47
N ASP A 218 -2.88 -17.15 -35.88
CA ASP A 218 -1.77 -17.54 -34.98
C ASP A 218 -1.62 -16.89 -33.60
N GLN A 219 -1.28 -17.69 -32.58
CA GLN A 219 -0.98 -17.24 -31.21
C GLN A 219 0.34 -16.45 -31.20
N MET A 220 0.33 -15.20 -31.65
CA MET A 220 1.41 -14.26 -31.34
C MET A 220 1.27 -13.84 -29.88
N ASP A 221 2.32 -14.06 -29.08
CA ASP A 221 2.44 -13.56 -27.71
C ASP A 221 2.13 -12.04 -27.70
N GLU A 222 0.96 -11.69 -27.18
CA GLU A 222 0.54 -10.29 -27.05
C GLU A 222 1.59 -9.54 -26.20
N PRO A 223 2.08 -8.37 -26.63
CA PRO A 223 3.08 -7.61 -25.88
C PRO A 223 2.66 -7.43 -24.42
N LYS A 224 3.51 -7.86 -23.50
CA LYS A 224 3.22 -7.91 -22.06
C LYS A 224 3.59 -6.57 -21.44
N ILE A 225 2.59 -5.89 -20.86
CA ILE A 225 2.78 -4.70 -20.04
C ILE A 225 2.19 -4.91 -18.64
N GLU A 226 2.97 -4.56 -17.62
CA GLU A 226 2.64 -4.71 -16.20
C GLU A 226 3.14 -3.51 -15.40
N ILE A 227 2.43 -3.16 -14.31
CA ILE A 227 2.84 -2.13 -13.34
C ILE A 227 3.12 -2.80 -11.99
N ALA A 228 4.18 -2.38 -11.31
CA ALA A 228 4.46 -2.73 -9.93
C ALA A 228 4.53 -1.48 -9.04
N ALA A 229 3.65 -1.39 -8.03
CA ALA A 229 3.62 -0.32 -7.04
C ALA A 229 4.51 -0.68 -5.83
N ILE A 230 5.74 -0.17 -5.83
CA ILE A 230 6.74 -0.40 -4.78
C ILE A 230 6.80 0.78 -3.81
N ASP A 231 7.59 0.67 -2.74
CA ASP A 231 7.84 1.78 -1.80
C ASP A 231 6.56 2.48 -1.28
N ASN A 232 5.75 1.72 -0.54
CA ASN A 232 4.49 2.17 0.05
C ASN A 232 4.67 2.52 1.55
N GLY A 233 5.91 2.75 1.99
CA GLY A 233 6.26 2.97 3.40
C GLY A 233 5.70 4.27 4.00
N LEU A 234 5.32 5.23 3.16
CA LEU A 234 4.80 6.54 3.55
C LEU A 234 3.33 6.72 3.16
N ALA A 235 2.47 5.83 3.68
CA ALA A 235 1.02 5.88 3.51
C ALA A 235 0.29 5.69 4.87
N PHE A 236 -1.04 5.81 4.85
CA PHE A 236 -1.90 5.82 6.04
C PHE A 236 -1.62 6.98 7.01
N PRO A 237 -1.72 8.26 6.59
CA PRO A 237 -1.53 9.38 7.49
C PRO A 237 -2.70 9.54 8.48
N ILE A 238 -2.43 10.13 9.65
CA ILE A 238 -3.45 10.40 10.70
C ILE A 238 -4.36 11.59 10.37
N LYS A 239 -3.93 12.48 9.48
CA LYS A 239 -4.72 13.62 8.97
C LYS A 239 -4.28 13.93 7.53
N HIS A 240 -5.12 14.61 6.75
CA HIS A 240 -4.68 15.13 5.45
C HIS A 240 -3.57 16.16 5.65
N PRO A 241 -2.57 16.25 4.75
CA PRO A 241 -1.57 17.31 4.78
C PRO A 241 -2.21 18.70 4.89
N ASP A 242 -1.63 19.56 5.72
CA ASP A 242 -2.17 20.90 5.96
C ASP A 242 -2.12 21.75 4.67
N GLU A 243 -1.09 21.53 3.85
CA GLU A 243 -0.98 22.06 2.49
C GLU A 243 -1.07 20.93 1.45
N TRP A 244 -2.01 21.07 0.52
CA TRP A 244 -2.21 20.09 -0.55
C TRP A 244 -1.01 19.96 -1.50
N ARG A 245 -0.15 20.99 -1.56
CA ARG A 245 1.02 21.03 -2.45
C ARG A 245 2.23 20.26 -1.93
N THR A 246 2.28 19.92 -0.64
CA THR A 246 3.48 19.34 -0.02
C THR A 246 3.65 17.86 -0.34
N TYR A 247 2.55 17.12 -0.51
CA TYR A 247 2.58 15.67 -0.78
C TYR A 247 1.61 15.29 -1.90
N PRO A 248 1.84 15.78 -3.13
CA PRO A 248 0.92 15.52 -4.22
C PRO A 248 1.14 14.13 -4.82
N TYR A 249 0.11 13.60 -5.46
CA TYR A 249 0.24 12.42 -6.30
C TYR A 249 0.94 12.81 -7.61
N ARG A 250 2.21 12.43 -7.81
CA ARG A 250 2.96 12.88 -9.01
C ARG A 250 2.33 12.40 -10.32
N TRP A 251 1.68 11.24 -10.30
CA TRP A 251 0.95 10.73 -11.46
C TRP A 251 -0.23 11.61 -11.88
N ALA A 252 -0.74 12.52 -11.04
CA ALA A 252 -1.90 13.36 -11.36
C ALA A 252 -1.62 14.41 -12.47
N TRP A 253 -0.34 14.64 -12.79
CA TRP A 253 0.10 15.50 -13.90
C TRP A 253 0.36 14.75 -15.20
N LEU A 254 0.33 13.41 -15.19
CA LEU A 254 0.52 12.63 -16.40
C LEU A 254 -0.70 12.78 -17.34
N PRO A 255 -0.51 12.74 -18.67
CA PRO A 255 -1.62 12.81 -19.62
C PRO A 255 -2.73 11.79 -19.34
N MET A 256 -2.34 10.57 -18.96
CA MET A 256 -3.21 9.44 -18.63
C MET A 256 -4.14 9.70 -17.44
N ALA A 257 -3.78 10.64 -16.55
CA ALA A 257 -4.62 11.03 -15.41
C ALA A 257 -5.80 11.93 -15.80
N LYS A 258 -5.82 12.46 -17.03
CA LYS A 258 -6.95 13.25 -17.57
C LYS A 258 -8.08 12.37 -18.09
N ASN A 259 -7.79 11.10 -18.40
CA ASN A 259 -8.78 10.15 -18.90
C ASN A 259 -9.77 9.77 -17.77
N PRO A 260 -11.09 9.78 -18.03
CA PRO A 260 -12.09 9.23 -17.11
C PRO A 260 -11.80 7.79 -16.72
N PHE A 261 -12.14 7.39 -15.49
CA PHE A 261 -12.03 6.00 -15.06
C PHE A 261 -12.80 5.05 -16.00
N SER A 262 -12.10 4.02 -16.49
CA SER A 262 -12.65 2.99 -17.37
C SER A 262 -13.81 2.21 -16.74
N GLU A 263 -14.60 1.52 -17.57
CA GLU A 263 -15.65 0.63 -17.04
C GLU A 263 -15.07 -0.53 -16.23
N GLU A 264 -13.89 -1.02 -16.65
CA GLU A 264 -13.20 -2.13 -16.02
C GLU A 264 -12.87 -1.85 -14.54
N ILE A 265 -12.27 -0.69 -14.24
CA ILE A 265 -11.94 -0.33 -12.86
C ILE A 265 -13.21 -0.02 -12.03
N VAL A 266 -14.22 0.57 -12.65
CA VAL A 266 -15.50 0.88 -11.98
C VAL A 266 -16.20 -0.41 -11.57
N ASP A 267 -16.34 -1.38 -12.47
CA ASP A 267 -16.99 -2.65 -12.20
C ASP A 267 -16.20 -3.51 -11.21
N LEU A 268 -14.87 -3.38 -11.20
CA LEU A 268 -14.01 -4.08 -10.25
C LEU A 268 -14.11 -3.51 -8.83
N VAL A 269 -14.05 -2.19 -8.68
CA VAL A 269 -13.82 -1.52 -7.38
C VAL A 269 -15.10 -1.00 -6.76
N LEU A 270 -16.00 -0.38 -7.54
CA LEU A 270 -17.18 0.30 -7.00
C LEU A 270 -18.11 -0.65 -6.23
N PRO A 271 -18.43 -1.88 -6.69
CA PRO A 271 -19.28 -2.80 -5.94
C PRO A 271 -18.69 -3.18 -4.57
N GLN A 272 -17.36 -3.31 -4.47
CA GLN A 272 -16.67 -3.62 -3.23
C GLN A 272 -16.73 -2.43 -2.27
N LEU A 273 -16.45 -1.22 -2.75
CA LEU A 273 -16.49 -0.01 -1.92
C LEU A 273 -17.92 0.41 -1.55
N ASP A 274 -18.94 0.08 -2.34
CA ASP A 274 -20.34 0.30 -1.98
C ASP A 274 -20.80 -0.62 -0.86
N ASN A 275 -20.24 -1.81 -0.76
CA ASN A 275 -20.51 -2.76 0.31
C ASN A 275 -19.88 -2.29 1.64
N ILE A 276 -20.74 -1.89 2.58
CA ILE A 276 -20.32 -1.44 3.91
C ILE A 276 -19.61 -2.54 4.71
N ASP A 277 -20.06 -3.78 4.57
CA ASP A 277 -19.47 -4.89 5.32
C ASP A 277 -18.06 -5.19 4.81
N PHE A 278 -17.81 -5.04 3.50
CA PHE A 278 -16.45 -5.07 2.94
C PHE A 278 -15.57 -3.98 3.54
N VAL A 279 -16.01 -2.72 3.57
CA VAL A 279 -15.21 -1.61 4.13
C VAL A 279 -14.94 -1.81 5.62
N ARG A 280 -15.90 -2.32 6.39
CA ARG A 280 -15.69 -2.69 7.80
C ARG A 280 -14.67 -3.81 7.96
N GLU A 281 -14.77 -4.86 7.15
CA GLU A 281 -13.84 -5.98 7.17
C GLU A 281 -12.42 -5.51 6.83
N LEU A 282 -12.27 -4.71 5.77
CA LEU A 282 -10.99 -4.10 5.39
C LEU A 282 -10.38 -3.29 6.55
N CYS A 283 -11.17 -2.43 7.19
CA CYS A 283 -10.71 -1.65 8.35
C CYS A 283 -10.31 -2.55 9.53
N ASN A 284 -11.04 -3.64 9.78
CA ASN A 284 -10.76 -4.59 10.84
C ASN A 284 -9.47 -5.39 10.57
N ASP A 285 -9.19 -5.74 9.32
CA ASP A 285 -7.97 -6.46 8.98
C ASP A 285 -6.74 -5.57 9.03
N LEU A 286 -6.84 -4.31 8.58
CA LEU A 286 -5.82 -3.29 8.83
C LEU A 286 -5.57 -3.11 10.34
N LYS A 287 -6.63 -3.13 11.15
CA LYS A 287 -6.50 -3.02 12.62
C LYS A 287 -5.72 -4.19 13.19
N LYS A 288 -6.05 -5.43 12.81
CA LYS A 288 -5.31 -6.63 13.24
C LYS A 288 -3.85 -6.57 12.82
N LEU A 289 -3.55 -6.04 11.62
CA LEU A 289 -2.20 -5.86 11.13
C LEU A 289 -1.43 -4.84 11.98
N PHE A 290 -1.97 -3.64 12.17
CA PHE A 290 -1.29 -2.54 12.86
C PHE A 290 -1.16 -2.80 14.36
N GLN A 291 -2.08 -3.57 14.96
CA GLN A 291 -2.00 -4.02 16.36
C GLN A 291 -0.81 -4.95 16.67
N LYS A 292 -0.12 -5.47 15.64
CA LYS A 292 1.10 -6.26 15.85
C LYS A 292 2.28 -5.42 16.30
N ASP A 293 2.24 -4.11 16.06
CA ASP A 293 3.31 -3.21 16.47
C ASP A 293 3.24 -2.92 17.98
N PRO A 294 4.37 -3.02 18.71
CA PRO A 294 4.41 -2.69 20.14
C PRO A 294 4.03 -1.24 20.46
N GLY A 295 4.22 -0.32 19.51
CA GLY A 295 3.88 1.10 19.63
C GLY A 295 2.46 1.46 19.16
N PHE A 296 1.58 0.47 18.94
CA PHE A 296 0.23 0.71 18.46
C PHE A 296 -0.59 1.60 19.39
N ASP A 297 -0.90 2.83 18.94
CA ASP A 297 -1.87 3.71 19.58
C ASP A 297 -3.23 3.60 18.86
N LYS A 298 -4.22 3.06 19.58
CA LYS A 298 -5.59 2.94 19.11
C LYS A 298 -6.19 4.28 18.67
N LYS A 299 -5.91 5.38 19.36
CA LYS A 299 -6.45 6.70 19.03
C LYS A 299 -5.88 7.21 17.71
N MET A 300 -4.57 7.07 17.51
CA MET A 300 -3.92 7.43 16.24
C MET A 300 -4.43 6.57 15.09
N PHE A 301 -4.60 5.26 15.32
CA PHE A 301 -5.12 4.36 14.31
C PHE A 301 -6.56 4.69 13.89
N GLU A 302 -7.43 5.09 14.82
CA GLU A 302 -8.79 5.55 14.46
C GLU A 302 -8.77 6.85 13.63
N LEU A 303 -7.74 7.70 13.78
CA LEU A 303 -7.52 8.86 12.91
C LEU A 303 -7.08 8.43 11.50
N GLN A 304 -6.16 7.47 11.38
CA GLN A 304 -5.78 6.88 10.07
C GLN A 304 -7.00 6.31 9.34
N LEU A 305 -7.84 5.54 10.05
CA LEU A 305 -9.08 5.03 9.46
C LEU A 305 -10.07 6.14 9.10
N SER A 306 -10.05 7.28 9.79
CA SER A 306 -10.90 8.43 9.44
C SER A 306 -10.50 9.05 8.11
N VAL A 307 -9.20 9.11 7.81
CA VAL A 307 -8.67 9.55 6.52
C VAL A 307 -9.01 8.53 5.44
N LEU A 308 -8.70 7.25 5.67
CA LEU A 308 -8.95 6.16 4.72
C LEU A 308 -10.44 6.09 4.31
N ARG A 309 -11.37 6.18 5.26
CA ARG A 309 -12.81 6.20 4.95
C ARG A 309 -13.22 7.44 4.14
N GLY A 310 -12.60 8.58 4.41
CA GLY A 310 -12.79 9.80 3.63
C GLY A 310 -12.31 9.66 2.19
N GLN A 311 -11.17 9.00 1.98
CA GLN A 311 -10.66 8.68 0.64
C GLN A 311 -11.60 7.71 -0.09
N ILE A 312 -12.03 6.64 0.58
CA ILE A 312 -13.01 5.70 0.00
C ILE A 312 -14.29 6.43 -0.42
N PHE A 313 -14.79 7.35 0.39
CA PHE A 313 -15.98 8.13 0.05
C PHE A 313 -15.81 8.97 -1.21
N ASN A 314 -14.72 9.73 -1.31
CA ASN A 314 -14.46 10.55 -2.50
C ASN A 314 -14.24 9.67 -3.74
N LEU A 315 -13.50 8.57 -3.61
CA LEU A 315 -13.24 7.64 -4.71
C LEU A 315 -14.54 7.02 -5.24
N ARG A 316 -15.45 6.59 -4.36
CA ARG A 316 -16.76 6.05 -4.77
C ARG A 316 -17.56 7.04 -5.58
N GLU A 317 -17.63 8.30 -5.11
CA GLU A 317 -18.33 9.35 -5.83
C GLU A 317 -17.67 9.66 -7.18
N ALA A 318 -16.34 9.66 -7.25
CA ALA A 318 -15.61 9.84 -8.50
C ALA A 318 -15.86 8.71 -9.51
N LEU A 319 -15.86 7.45 -9.05
CA LEU A 319 -16.14 6.28 -9.89
C LEU A 319 -17.59 6.30 -10.41
N ARG A 320 -18.57 6.65 -9.56
CA ARG A 320 -19.98 6.79 -9.98
C ARG A 320 -20.18 7.86 -11.04
N LEU A 321 -19.48 8.99 -10.89
CA LEU A 321 -19.59 10.13 -11.81
C LEU A 321 -18.62 10.03 -13.00
N ARG A 322 -17.90 8.90 -13.16
CA ARG A 322 -16.89 8.69 -14.20
C ARG A 322 -15.89 9.86 -14.31
N LYS A 323 -15.42 10.34 -13.17
CA LYS A 323 -14.36 11.36 -13.12
C LYS A 323 -13.01 10.78 -13.55
N SER A 324 -12.08 11.65 -13.93
CA SER A 324 -10.68 11.26 -14.14
C SER A 324 -9.89 11.24 -12.82
N PRO A 325 -8.74 10.53 -12.76
CA PRO A 325 -7.80 10.61 -11.64
C PRO A 325 -7.43 12.06 -11.26
N GLN A 326 -7.24 12.93 -12.24
CA GLN A 326 -6.95 14.35 -12.01
C GLN A 326 -8.13 15.08 -11.34
N GLN A 327 -9.37 14.80 -11.74
CA GLN A 327 -10.56 15.37 -11.10
C GLN A 327 -10.79 14.81 -9.68
N LEU A 328 -10.43 13.54 -9.44
CA LEU A 328 -10.52 12.91 -8.12
C LEU A 328 -9.62 13.61 -7.09
N VAL A 329 -8.38 13.92 -7.44
CA VAL A 329 -7.44 14.59 -6.51
C VAL A 329 -7.81 16.04 -6.22
N GLN A 330 -8.65 16.65 -7.06
CA GLN A 330 -9.20 18.00 -6.85
C GLN A 330 -10.43 18.01 -5.92
N MET A 331 -11.00 16.84 -5.59
CA MET A 331 -12.14 16.76 -4.67
C MET A 331 -11.73 17.20 -3.26
N GLN A 332 -12.65 17.87 -2.57
CA GLN A 332 -12.40 18.32 -1.20
C GLN A 332 -12.07 17.11 -0.30
N PRO A 333 -10.94 17.13 0.43
CA PRO A 333 -10.58 16.06 1.35
C PRO A 333 -11.66 15.84 2.43
N GLN A 334 -12.04 14.59 2.65
CA GLN A 334 -13.05 14.21 3.63
C GLN A 334 -12.42 13.47 4.81
N LEU A 335 -13.03 13.61 5.99
CA LEU A 335 -12.77 12.77 7.16
C LEU A 335 -14.06 12.12 7.57
N ILE A 336 -14.07 10.79 7.69
CA ILE A 336 -15.29 10.02 7.94
C ILE A 336 -15.10 9.07 9.12
N VAL A 337 -16.02 9.15 10.08
CA VAL A 337 -16.00 8.33 11.28
C VAL A 337 -17.22 7.40 11.36
N GLU A 338 -17.06 6.25 12.01
CA GLU A 338 -18.18 5.33 12.27
C GLU A 338 -19.11 5.91 13.35
N VAL A 339 -20.41 5.88 13.06
CA VAL A 339 -21.44 6.29 14.01
C VAL A 339 -21.58 5.21 15.08
N LYS A 340 -21.25 5.56 16.33
CA LYS A 340 -21.48 4.66 17.47
C LYS A 340 -22.98 4.55 17.75
N PRO A 341 -23.55 3.35 17.87
CA PRO A 341 -24.96 3.20 18.24
C PRO A 341 -25.21 3.81 19.62
N LYS A 342 -26.17 4.73 19.73
CA LYS A 342 -26.60 5.28 21.03
C LYS A 342 -27.16 4.13 21.87
N LYS A 343 -26.51 3.77 22.99
CA LYS A 343 -27.08 2.83 23.97
C LYS A 343 -28.38 3.45 24.52
N LYS A 344 -29.54 2.86 24.23
CA LYS A 344 -30.81 3.22 24.90
C LYS A 344 -30.62 3.02 26.41
N ARG A 345 -30.64 4.10 27.20
CA ARG A 345 -30.71 4.02 28.67
C ARG A 345 -32.05 3.36 29.01
N ARG A 346 -32.04 2.10 29.45
CA ARG A 346 -33.21 1.48 30.09
C ARG A 346 -33.43 2.19 31.43
N LEU A 347 -34.50 2.97 31.56
CA LEU A 347 -35.01 3.36 32.87
C LEU A 347 -35.44 2.08 33.61
N ARG A 348 -34.84 1.80 34.76
CA ARG A 348 -35.35 0.79 35.71
C ARG A 348 -36.54 1.41 36.44
N MET A 349 -37.75 0.97 36.11
CA MET A 349 -38.94 1.20 36.94
C MET A 349 -39.02 0.07 37.95
N SER A 350 -38.90 0.42 39.24
CA SER A 350 -39.18 -0.47 40.37
C SER A 350 -40.69 -0.52 40.59
N SER A 351 -41.28 -1.71 40.58
CA SER A 351 -42.65 -1.95 41.05
C SER A 351 -42.64 -3.16 41.94
N THR A 352 -42.81 -2.89 43.22
CA THR A 352 -43.02 -3.80 44.33
C THR A 352 -44.38 -4.49 44.14
N ILE A 353 -44.41 -5.82 44.06
CA ILE A 353 -45.64 -6.60 44.29
C ILE A 353 -45.32 -7.70 45.29
N SER A 354 -45.94 -7.54 46.45
CA SER A 354 -46.01 -8.42 47.61
C SER A 354 -46.97 -9.59 47.35
N HIS A 355 -46.58 -10.84 47.66
CA HIS A 355 -47.51 -11.89 48.09
C HIS A 355 -46.78 -12.94 48.95
N GLU A 356 -47.14 -12.91 50.23
CA GLU A 356 -47.38 -13.99 51.22
C GLU A 356 -46.61 -15.34 51.16
N ARG A 357 -45.98 -15.67 52.30
CA ARG A 357 -45.48 -17.01 52.71
C ARG A 357 -46.58 -17.77 53.46
N PRO A 358 -46.46 -19.11 53.64
CA PRO A 358 -46.04 -19.57 54.98
C PRO A 358 -45.20 -20.87 55.06
N SER A 359 -44.29 -20.89 56.07
CA SER A 359 -43.89 -22.02 56.97
C SER A 359 -43.20 -23.27 56.36
N LEU A 360 -42.21 -23.96 56.95
CA LEU A 360 -41.56 -24.00 58.27
C LEU A 360 -40.29 -24.89 58.18
N SER A 361 -39.30 -24.64 59.06
CA SER A 361 -38.31 -25.59 59.68
C SER A 361 -37.33 -26.40 58.82
N THR A 362 -36.04 -26.59 59.12
CA THR A 362 -35.02 -25.99 60.01
C THR A 362 -33.65 -26.56 59.56
N ASP A 363 -32.57 -25.80 59.71
CA ASP A 363 -31.19 -26.13 60.17
C ASP A 363 -30.54 -27.51 59.87
N THR A 364 -29.23 -27.65 59.58
CA THR A 364 -28.03 -26.80 59.68
C THR A 364 -26.83 -27.55 59.08
N GLY A 365 -25.90 -26.82 58.43
CA GLY A 365 -24.45 -27.11 58.33
C GLY A 365 -24.02 -28.17 57.30
N ALA A 366 -22.84 -28.13 56.70
CA ALA A 366 -21.80 -27.12 56.51
C ALA A 366 -20.86 -27.67 55.40
N GLU A 367 -20.40 -26.79 54.52
CA GLU A 367 -19.17 -26.82 53.70
C GLU A 367 -18.71 -28.11 52.97
N SER A 368 -18.66 -28.04 51.62
CA SER A 368 -17.38 -28.12 50.87
C SER A 368 -17.57 -27.83 49.37
N PHE A 369 -16.60 -27.11 48.83
CA PHE A 369 -16.41 -26.64 47.44
C PHE A 369 -16.55 -27.70 46.34
N THR A 370 -17.28 -27.38 45.26
CA THR A 370 -16.91 -27.61 43.84
C THR A 370 -17.93 -26.95 42.89
N ASP A 371 -17.43 -26.46 41.75
CA ASP A 371 -18.09 -26.31 40.44
C ASP A 371 -18.83 -25.02 40.01
N TYR A 372 -18.19 -24.39 39.01
CA TYR A 372 -18.67 -23.67 37.81
C TYR A 372 -19.93 -22.77 37.87
N PRO A 373 -19.80 -21.47 37.53
CA PRO A 373 -20.93 -20.69 37.03
C PRO A 373 -21.07 -20.88 35.51
N SER A 374 -22.10 -21.61 35.10
CA SER A 374 -22.69 -21.47 33.77
C SER A 374 -23.30 -20.07 33.65
N SER A 375 -22.64 -19.14 32.95
CA SER A 375 -23.24 -17.86 32.59
C SER A 375 -23.68 -17.87 31.13
N SER A 376 -24.98 -18.02 30.95
CA SER A 376 -25.73 -17.78 29.72
C SER A 376 -25.40 -16.42 29.09
N SER A 377 -24.70 -16.42 27.96
CA SER A 377 -24.71 -15.29 27.03
C SER A 377 -25.47 -15.70 25.77
N ILE A 378 -26.62 -15.05 25.61
CA ILE A 378 -27.60 -15.15 24.52
C ILE A 378 -26.94 -15.41 23.16
N SER A 379 -27.12 -16.62 22.64
CA SER A 379 -26.87 -16.96 21.24
C SER A 379 -27.97 -16.30 20.40
N MET A 380 -27.61 -15.27 19.64
CA MET A 380 -28.45 -14.84 18.52
C MET A 380 -28.38 -15.94 17.45
N SER A 381 -29.53 -16.52 17.14
CA SER A 381 -29.67 -17.47 16.05
C SER A 381 -29.16 -16.84 14.75
N GLN A 382 -28.33 -17.60 14.00
CA GLN A 382 -27.83 -17.19 12.67
C GLN A 382 -28.95 -16.80 11.69
N THR A 383 -30.19 -17.22 11.98
CA THR A 383 -31.39 -16.90 11.20
C THR A 383 -31.89 -15.46 11.42
N GLN A 384 -31.66 -14.83 12.58
CA GLN A 384 -32.06 -13.43 12.82
C GLN A 384 -31.08 -12.39 12.23
N LEU A 385 -29.87 -12.80 11.85
CA LEU A 385 -28.90 -11.92 11.18
C LEU A 385 -29.26 -11.63 9.72
N ARG A 386 -30.19 -12.40 9.10
CA ARG A 386 -30.49 -12.31 7.66
C ARG A 386 -31.63 -11.35 7.27
N TYR A 387 -32.33 -10.73 8.23
CA TYR A 387 -33.46 -9.81 7.96
C TYR A 387 -33.27 -8.38 8.50
N ALA A 388 -32.04 -7.98 8.80
CA ALA A 388 -31.74 -6.57 9.06
C ALA A 388 -31.62 -5.83 7.71
N LYS A 389 -32.48 -4.82 7.47
CA LYS A 389 -32.35 -3.91 6.32
C LYS A 389 -30.90 -3.45 6.20
N ALA A 390 -30.29 -3.63 5.03
CA ALA A 390 -28.92 -3.20 4.77
C ALA A 390 -28.81 -1.71 5.11
N LYS A 391 -27.89 -1.37 6.01
CA LYS A 391 -27.70 0.02 6.42
C LYS A 391 -27.16 0.82 5.24
N THR A 392 -27.55 2.08 5.13
CA THR A 392 -27.00 2.98 4.10
C THR A 392 -25.67 3.60 4.56
N TRP A 393 -24.86 4.09 3.63
CA TRP A 393 -23.59 4.75 3.96
C TRP A 393 -23.73 5.89 4.98
N PRO A 394 -24.68 6.83 4.82
CA PRO A 394 -24.91 7.90 5.79
C PRO A 394 -25.35 7.43 7.18
N GLU A 395 -25.98 6.24 7.28
CA GLU A 395 -26.38 5.67 8.58
C GLU A 395 -25.20 5.09 9.37
N VAL A 396 -24.15 4.67 8.67
CA VAL A 396 -22.97 4.01 9.27
C VAL A 396 -21.84 4.99 9.46
N TYR A 397 -21.70 5.95 8.56
CA TYR A 397 -20.56 6.83 8.43
C TYR A 397 -21.01 8.28 8.45
N GLN A 398 -20.39 9.07 9.34
CA GLN A 398 -20.65 10.49 9.46
C GLN A 398 -19.41 11.28 9.05
N GLN A 399 -19.63 12.30 8.21
CA GLN A 399 -18.60 13.27 7.87
C GLN A 399 -18.23 14.08 9.11
N LYS A 400 -16.94 14.11 9.43
CA LYS A 400 -16.38 14.96 10.45
C LYS A 400 -15.84 16.21 9.76
N VAL A 401 -16.48 17.35 9.99
CA VAL A 401 -15.97 18.63 9.49
C VAL A 401 -14.61 18.87 10.14
N GLN A 402 -13.55 18.95 9.34
CA GLN A 402 -12.28 19.46 9.79
C GLN A 402 -12.45 20.95 10.00
N THR A 403 -12.72 21.37 11.23
CA THR A 403 -12.63 22.78 11.58
C THR A 403 -11.20 23.22 11.25
N ARG A 404 -11.05 24.08 10.24
CA ARG A 404 -9.81 24.81 9.97
C ARG A 404 -9.53 25.69 11.19
N SER A 405 -8.96 25.10 12.21
CA SER A 405 -8.48 25.80 13.38
C SER A 405 -6.98 25.70 13.38
N ALA A 406 -6.35 26.74 12.84
CA ALA A 406 -5.01 27.13 13.25
C ALA A 406 -5.08 27.50 14.74
N PHE A 407 -4.91 26.52 15.62
CA PHE A 407 -4.73 26.74 17.05
C PHE A 407 -3.45 26.04 17.46
N PHE A 408 -2.32 26.70 17.22
CA PHE A 408 -1.15 26.76 18.09
C PHE A 408 -0.28 27.94 17.62
N THR A 409 -0.74 29.16 17.89
CA THR A 409 0.17 30.28 18.17
C THR A 409 0.40 30.27 19.67
N TRP A 410 1.54 29.72 20.10
CA TRP A 410 2.11 30.03 21.40
C TRP A 410 3.56 30.44 21.16
N TRP A 411 3.86 31.56 21.82
CA TRP A 411 5.09 32.35 21.93
C TRP A 411 6.38 31.56 22.09
#